data_AF-A0A935L7W9-F1
#
_entry.id   AF-A0A935L7W9-F1
#
_cell.length_a   1.000
_cell.length_b   1.000
_cell.length_c   1.000
_cell.angle_alpha   90.00
_cell.angle_beta   90.00
_cell.angle_gamma   90.00
#
_symmetry.space_group_name_H-M   'P 1'
#
loop_
_entity.id
_entity.type
_entity.pdbx_description
1 polymer ?
#
loop_
_entity_poly.entity_id
_entity_poly.type
_entity_poly.pdbx_seq_one_letter_code
_entity_poly.pdbx_strand_id
1 'polypeptide(L)'
;MGLLDDLKKQADALKAQDTDRTESLRSNAVAVDHALRRAFLYMNDLGKQLNLVKMPCPFVYKLPTVGDITGLTFKDFFADFRSKHFIDKDYYGEVHLATRSASDQVLTIKKGPDDMEKFRNILWQFNIEHKSEQFRDQRKVITHEMFEVKCDFRVQAKFEGDHETGKLKIMAKNVGDFTIDVFQLMALELNDKAVEEFAKYFIGRPNEWNEIVKRSTLNQRAPVAPAPKPKPKFDPNYVVPKESAPPAADEKRGLLGSLRSFIKKDS
;
A
#
# COMPACT_ATOMS: atom_id res chain seq x y z
N MET A 1 -29.80 44.94 -0.58
CA MET A 1 -29.05 44.11 -1.55
C MET A 1 -30.02 43.07 -2.09
N GLY A 2 -29.97 42.76 -3.39
CA GLY A 2 -30.99 41.95 -4.07
C GLY A 2 -30.51 40.53 -4.39
N LEU A 3 -31.44 39.57 -4.41
CA LEU A 3 -31.21 38.14 -4.67
C LEU A 3 -30.30 37.85 -5.88
N LEU A 4 -30.40 38.65 -6.95
CA LEU A 4 -29.57 38.49 -8.15
C LEU A 4 -28.09 38.83 -7.91
N ASP A 5 -27.78 39.79 -7.03
CA ASP A 5 -26.39 40.13 -6.68
C ASP A 5 -25.77 39.03 -5.82
N ASP A 6 -26.53 38.46 -4.89
CA ASP A 6 -26.11 37.33 -4.07
C ASP A 6 -25.91 36.05 -4.91
N LEU A 7 -26.82 35.78 -5.86
CA LEU A 7 -26.68 34.66 -6.81
C LEU A 7 -25.48 34.84 -7.74
N LYS A 8 -25.17 36.07 -8.18
CA LYS A 8 -23.97 36.34 -8.99
C LYS A 8 -22.69 36.08 -8.19
N LYS A 9 -22.62 36.57 -6.94
CA LYS A 9 -21.48 36.30 -6.05
C LYS A 9 -21.29 34.80 -5.77
N GLN A 10 -22.39 34.07 -5.55
CA GLN A 10 -22.33 32.61 -5.38
C GLN A 10 -21.87 31.91 -6.66
N ALA A 11 -22.37 32.31 -7.82
CA ALA A 11 -21.97 31.74 -9.11
C ALA A 11 -20.49 32.01 -9.44
N ASP A 12 -19.99 33.22 -9.15
CA ASP A 12 -18.58 33.57 -9.38
C ASP A 12 -17.65 32.82 -8.41
N ALA A 13 -18.06 32.63 -7.15
CA ALA A 13 -17.34 31.82 -6.19
C ALA A 13 -17.27 30.33 -6.61
N LEU A 14 -18.38 29.78 -7.14
CA LEU A 14 -18.41 28.41 -7.67
C LEU A 14 -17.49 28.25 -8.90
N LYS A 15 -17.54 29.20 -9.84
CA LYS A 15 -16.66 29.18 -11.03
C LYS A 15 -15.18 29.29 -10.67
N ALA A 16 -14.84 30.13 -9.70
CA ALA A 16 -13.47 30.24 -9.20
C ALA A 16 -13.00 28.91 -8.58
N GLN A 17 -13.84 28.29 -7.73
CA GLN A 17 -13.54 26.99 -7.12
C GLN A 17 -13.37 25.87 -8.17
N ASP A 18 -14.20 25.85 -9.20
CA ASP A 18 -14.09 24.87 -10.30
C ASP A 18 -12.81 25.07 -11.12
N THR A 19 -12.39 26.31 -11.33
CA THR A 19 -11.13 26.64 -12.02
C THR A 19 -9.94 26.17 -11.22
N ASP A 20 -9.87 26.53 -9.93
CA ASP A 20 -8.79 26.12 -9.01
C ASP A 20 -8.69 24.59 -8.90
N ARG A 21 -9.84 23.91 -8.81
CA ARG A 21 -9.89 22.44 -8.78
C ARG A 21 -9.36 21.83 -10.08
N THR A 22 -9.73 22.37 -11.23
CA THR A 22 -9.29 21.87 -12.53
C THR A 22 -7.79 22.06 -12.71
N GLU A 23 -7.24 23.21 -12.29
CA GLU A 23 -5.80 23.46 -12.33
C GLU A 23 -5.02 22.52 -11.40
N SER A 24 -5.52 22.27 -10.20
CA SER A 24 -4.92 21.32 -9.26
C SER A 24 -4.87 19.90 -9.84
N LEU A 25 -5.97 19.44 -10.46
CA LEU A 25 -6.01 18.13 -11.12
C LEU A 25 -5.04 18.04 -12.30
N ARG A 26 -4.91 19.10 -13.11
CA ARG A 26 -3.92 19.14 -14.20
C ARG A 26 -2.49 19.09 -13.66
N SER A 27 -2.20 19.81 -12.58
CA SER A 27 -0.89 19.79 -11.92
C SER A 27 -0.53 18.37 -11.44
N ASN A 28 -1.48 17.69 -10.79
CA ASN A 28 -1.31 16.29 -10.35
C ASN A 28 -1.08 15.35 -11.54
N ALA A 29 -1.87 15.49 -12.61
CA ALA A 29 -1.72 14.67 -13.81
C ALA A 29 -0.34 14.83 -14.47
N VAL A 30 0.17 16.07 -14.57
CA VAL A 30 1.50 16.37 -15.10
C VAL A 30 2.60 15.79 -14.21
N ALA A 31 2.47 15.90 -12.88
CA ALA A 31 3.43 15.34 -11.95
C ALA A 31 3.53 13.80 -12.08
N VAL A 32 2.38 13.12 -12.14
CA VAL A 32 2.29 11.66 -12.34
C VAL A 32 2.91 11.26 -13.67
N ASP A 33 2.59 11.98 -14.75
CA ASP A 33 3.13 11.71 -16.08
C ASP A 33 4.65 11.82 -16.12
N HIS A 34 5.21 12.90 -15.58
CA HIS A 34 6.65 13.08 -15.52
C HIS A 34 7.34 11.98 -14.70
N ALA A 35 6.74 11.58 -13.58
CA ALA A 35 7.27 10.53 -12.71
C ALA A 35 7.27 9.16 -13.41
N LEU A 36 6.16 8.77 -14.02
CA LEU A 36 6.03 7.49 -14.73
C LEU A 36 6.88 7.46 -16.00
N ARG A 37 6.94 8.55 -16.77
CA ARG A 37 7.80 8.65 -17.94
C ARG A 37 9.28 8.50 -17.56
N ARG A 38 9.72 9.14 -16.48
CA ARG A 38 11.08 8.99 -15.94
C ARG A 38 11.36 7.54 -15.56
N ALA A 39 10.47 6.91 -14.80
CA ALA A 39 10.61 5.51 -14.41
C ALA A 39 10.71 4.58 -15.63
N PHE A 40 9.83 4.76 -16.62
CA PHE A 40 9.85 3.99 -17.86
C PHE A 40 11.17 4.15 -18.61
N LEU A 41 11.61 5.38 -18.89
CA LEU A 41 12.82 5.64 -19.68
C LEU A 41 14.06 5.04 -19.00
N TYR A 42 14.21 5.26 -17.69
CA TYR A 42 15.34 4.73 -16.93
C TYR A 42 15.33 3.19 -16.89
N MET A 43 14.19 2.58 -16.54
CA MET A 43 14.11 1.13 -16.39
C MET A 43 14.20 0.41 -17.74
N ASN A 44 13.72 1.02 -18.82
CA ASN A 44 13.87 0.48 -20.17
C ASN A 44 15.35 0.47 -20.60
N ASP A 45 16.09 1.55 -20.34
CA ASP A 45 17.52 1.59 -20.66
C ASP A 45 18.32 0.60 -19.82
N LEU A 46 18.06 0.56 -18.51
CA LEU A 46 18.63 -0.47 -17.61
C LEU A 46 18.36 -1.88 -18.14
N GLY A 47 17.12 -2.17 -18.54
CA GLY A 47 16.71 -3.45 -19.08
C GLY A 47 17.53 -3.89 -20.30
N LYS A 48 17.78 -2.96 -21.23
CA LYS A 48 18.63 -3.23 -22.41
C LYS A 48 20.05 -3.62 -22.00
N GLN A 49 20.63 -2.91 -21.03
CA GLN A 49 21.97 -3.21 -20.53
C GLN A 49 22.01 -4.55 -19.78
N LEU A 50 21.01 -4.86 -18.95
CA LEU A 50 20.92 -6.12 -18.20
C LEU A 50 20.82 -7.33 -19.13
N ASN A 51 20.02 -7.22 -20.19
CA ASN A 51 19.88 -8.27 -21.19
C ASN A 51 21.18 -8.55 -21.95
N LEU A 52 22.00 -7.51 -22.17
CA LEU A 52 23.30 -7.65 -22.84
C LEU A 52 24.35 -8.29 -21.93
N VAL A 53 24.43 -7.84 -20.68
CA VAL A 53 25.45 -8.30 -19.72
C VAL A 53 25.09 -9.66 -19.11
N LYS A 54 23.82 -10.07 -19.14
CA LYS A 54 23.31 -11.30 -18.49
C LYS A 54 23.70 -11.33 -17.01
N MET A 55 23.30 -10.29 -16.29
CA MET A 55 23.71 -10.09 -14.91
C MET A 55 23.24 -11.26 -14.02
N PRO A 56 24.15 -11.86 -13.21
CA PRO A 56 23.75 -12.79 -12.16
C PRO A 56 22.81 -12.12 -11.16
N CYS A 57 21.75 -12.82 -10.80
CA CYS A 57 20.81 -12.39 -9.77
C CYS A 57 21.41 -12.70 -8.39
N PRO A 58 21.59 -11.69 -7.51
CA PRO A 58 22.20 -11.88 -6.20
C PRO A 58 21.24 -12.47 -5.16
N PHE A 59 19.95 -12.58 -5.48
CA PHE A 59 18.94 -13.05 -4.55
C PHE A 59 18.97 -14.57 -4.37
N VAL A 60 18.60 -15.00 -3.18
CA VAL A 60 18.38 -16.40 -2.83
C VAL A 60 16.91 -16.56 -2.48
N TYR A 61 16.17 -17.29 -3.30
CA TYR A 61 14.73 -17.46 -3.12
C TYR A 61 14.47 -18.68 -2.26
N LYS A 62 13.66 -18.52 -1.21
CA LYS A 62 13.33 -19.61 -0.30
C LYS A 62 12.00 -20.19 -0.67
N LEU A 63 12.00 -21.40 -1.23
CA LEU A 63 10.77 -22.09 -1.52
C LEU A 63 10.39 -22.95 -0.29
N PRO A 64 9.25 -22.66 0.38
CA PRO A 64 8.87 -23.36 1.59
C PRO A 64 8.90 -24.87 1.38
N THR A 65 9.53 -25.61 2.31
CA THR A 65 9.59 -27.08 2.31
C THR A 65 10.33 -27.73 1.13
N VAL A 66 11.11 -26.94 0.38
CA VAL A 66 11.91 -27.40 -0.77
C VAL A 66 13.39 -27.07 -0.61
N GLY A 67 13.70 -25.85 -0.15
CA GLY A 67 15.06 -25.36 -0.01
C GLY A 67 15.30 -24.07 -0.77
N ASP A 68 16.58 -23.69 -0.86
CA ASP A 68 17.02 -22.43 -1.44
C ASP A 68 17.29 -22.58 -2.94
N ILE A 69 16.75 -21.64 -3.72
CA ILE A 69 17.02 -21.50 -5.15
C ILE A 69 18.15 -20.48 -5.32
N THR A 70 19.25 -20.91 -5.93
CA THR A 70 20.46 -20.10 -6.12
C THR A 70 20.96 -20.17 -7.57
N GLY A 71 22.00 -19.40 -7.89
CA GLY A 71 22.59 -19.39 -9.23
C GLY A 71 21.67 -18.79 -10.30
N LEU A 72 20.74 -17.93 -9.89
CA LEU A 72 19.79 -17.29 -10.80
C LEU A 72 20.50 -16.24 -11.67
N THR A 73 20.03 -16.07 -12.89
CA THR A 73 20.45 -15.01 -13.81
C THR A 73 19.21 -14.26 -14.30
N PHE A 74 19.30 -12.94 -14.39
CA PHE A 74 18.24 -12.14 -14.99
C PHE A 74 18.25 -12.31 -16.51
N LYS A 75 17.09 -12.60 -17.08
CA LYS A 75 16.87 -12.79 -18.53
C LYS A 75 15.58 -12.09 -18.96
N ASP A 76 15.51 -11.73 -20.23
CA ASP A 76 14.31 -11.21 -20.88
C ASP A 76 13.68 -10.03 -20.14
N PHE A 77 14.51 -9.10 -19.67
CA PHE A 77 14.02 -7.86 -19.07
C PHE A 77 13.27 -7.06 -20.13
N PHE A 78 12.07 -6.60 -19.80
CA PHE A 78 11.34 -5.63 -20.59
C PHE A 78 10.64 -4.60 -19.70
N ALA A 79 10.45 -3.42 -20.28
CA ALA A 79 9.65 -2.35 -19.73
C ALA A 79 8.62 -1.92 -20.76
N ASP A 80 7.39 -1.68 -20.32
CA ASP A 80 6.27 -1.21 -21.13
C ASP A 80 5.49 -0.15 -20.36
N PHE A 81 4.68 0.64 -21.06
CA PHE A 81 3.81 1.63 -20.44
C PHE A 81 2.41 1.60 -21.04
N ARG A 82 1.43 2.04 -20.26
CA ARG A 82 0.07 2.28 -20.73
C ARG A 82 -0.32 3.71 -20.48
N SER A 83 -0.87 4.33 -21.52
CA SER A 83 -1.44 5.65 -21.43
C SER A 83 -2.85 5.59 -20.84
N LYS A 84 -3.25 6.68 -20.17
CA LYS A 84 -4.59 6.92 -19.67
C LYS A 84 -5.04 8.29 -20.13
N HIS A 85 -6.21 8.35 -20.74
CA HIS A 85 -6.85 9.61 -21.08
C HIS A 85 -7.37 10.27 -19.80
N PHE A 86 -7.00 11.53 -19.55
CA PHE A 86 -7.43 12.27 -18.37
C PHE A 86 -7.59 13.75 -18.70
N ILE A 87 -8.72 14.36 -18.33
CA ILE A 87 -9.09 15.76 -18.63
C ILE A 87 -9.10 16.09 -20.14
N ASP A 88 -7.93 16.35 -20.70
CA ASP A 88 -7.74 16.95 -22.03
C ASP A 88 -6.72 16.21 -22.90
N LYS A 89 -5.93 15.29 -22.32
CA LYS A 89 -4.89 14.56 -23.07
C LYS A 89 -4.59 13.19 -22.47
N ASP A 90 -3.79 12.44 -23.21
CA ASP A 90 -3.25 11.17 -22.75
C ASP A 90 -1.97 11.40 -21.92
N TYR A 91 -1.96 10.82 -20.73
CA TYR A 91 -0.82 10.81 -19.82
C TYR A 91 -0.33 9.38 -19.63
N TYR A 92 0.91 9.20 -19.18
CA TYR A 92 1.35 7.91 -18.65
C TYR A 92 0.46 7.53 -17.46
N GLY A 93 -0.12 6.34 -17.48
CA GLY A 93 -0.97 5.82 -16.42
C GLY A 93 -0.37 4.64 -15.69
N GLU A 94 0.28 3.73 -16.42
CA GLU A 94 0.96 2.58 -15.85
C GLU A 94 2.33 2.38 -16.48
N VAL A 95 3.28 1.87 -15.71
CA VAL A 95 4.56 1.34 -16.20
C VAL A 95 4.70 -0.08 -15.68
N HIS A 96 4.93 -1.02 -16.60
CA HIS A 96 5.09 -2.45 -16.31
C HIS A 96 6.53 -2.85 -16.59
N LEU A 97 7.15 -3.50 -15.61
CA LEU A 97 8.47 -4.08 -15.70
C LEU A 97 8.32 -5.59 -15.51
N ALA A 98 9.03 -6.37 -16.31
CA ALA A 98 9.22 -7.78 -15.99
C ALA A 98 10.58 -8.27 -16.44
N THR A 99 11.09 -9.25 -15.71
CA THR A 99 12.27 -10.02 -16.06
C THR A 99 12.03 -11.46 -15.63
N ARG A 100 12.73 -12.40 -16.23
CA ARG A 100 12.84 -13.77 -15.72
C ARG A 100 14.06 -13.89 -14.83
N SER A 101 13.92 -14.62 -13.73
CA SER A 101 15.03 -15.12 -12.92
C SER A 101 15.10 -16.61 -13.15
N ALA A 102 16.17 -17.08 -13.81
CA ALA A 102 16.32 -18.47 -14.20
C ALA A 102 17.66 -19.05 -13.75
N SER A 103 17.63 -20.29 -13.29
CA SER A 103 18.77 -21.13 -12.90
C SER A 103 18.61 -22.51 -13.56
N ASP A 104 19.72 -23.17 -13.86
CA ASP A 104 19.72 -24.54 -14.40
C ASP A 104 19.40 -25.59 -13.31
N GLN A 105 19.23 -25.15 -12.07
CA GLN A 105 18.79 -25.98 -10.95
C GLN A 105 17.39 -26.54 -11.19
N VAL A 106 17.24 -27.85 -11.02
CA VAL A 106 15.94 -28.55 -11.00
C VAL A 106 15.75 -29.16 -9.63
N LEU A 107 14.60 -28.91 -9.02
CA LEU A 107 14.28 -29.38 -7.68
C LEU A 107 13.22 -30.48 -7.76
N THR A 108 13.53 -31.65 -7.18
CA THR A 108 12.58 -32.77 -7.10
C THR A 108 12.02 -32.88 -5.70
N ILE A 109 10.72 -32.73 -5.55
CA ILE A 109 10.05 -32.66 -4.24
C ILE A 109 8.93 -33.69 -4.15
N LYS A 110 8.96 -34.49 -3.10
CA LYS A 110 7.87 -35.39 -2.74
C LYS A 110 6.91 -34.69 -1.77
N LYS A 111 5.62 -34.67 -2.09
CA LYS A 111 4.56 -34.21 -1.17
C LYS A 111 3.55 -35.32 -0.93
N GLY A 112 3.16 -35.47 0.33
CA GLY A 112 2.05 -36.35 0.71
C GLY A 112 0.69 -35.77 0.30
N PRO A 113 -0.39 -36.54 0.49
CA PRO A 113 -1.73 -36.17 0.05
C PRO A 113 -2.23 -34.87 0.68
N ASP A 114 -1.85 -34.59 1.93
CA ASP A 114 -2.31 -33.43 2.70
C ASP A 114 -1.70 -32.09 2.24
N ASP A 115 -0.56 -32.15 1.54
CA ASP A 115 0.23 -30.98 1.17
C ASP A 115 0.39 -30.78 -0.35
N MET A 116 0.12 -31.80 -1.16
CA MET A 116 0.36 -31.74 -2.61
C MET A 116 -0.43 -30.61 -3.30
N GLU A 117 -1.70 -30.42 -2.91
CA GLU A 117 -2.55 -29.38 -3.50
C GLU A 117 -2.14 -27.97 -3.06
N LYS A 118 -1.79 -27.80 -1.77
CA LYS A 118 -1.26 -26.54 -1.23
C LYS A 118 0.04 -26.17 -1.93
N PHE A 119 0.94 -27.15 -2.10
CA PHE A 119 2.21 -26.94 -2.79
C PHE A 119 2.01 -26.58 -4.26
N ARG A 120 1.08 -27.24 -4.97
CA ARG A 120 0.71 -26.87 -6.34
C ARG A 120 0.21 -25.43 -6.41
N ASN A 121 -0.66 -25.01 -5.48
CA ASN A 121 -1.18 -23.65 -5.44
C ASN A 121 -0.07 -22.61 -5.22
N ILE A 122 0.93 -22.91 -4.37
CA ILE A 122 2.10 -22.05 -4.17
C ILE A 122 2.88 -21.88 -5.48
N LEU A 123 3.19 -22.98 -6.18
CA LEU A 123 3.92 -22.92 -7.45
C LEU A 123 3.15 -22.10 -8.50
N TRP A 124 1.82 -22.26 -8.57
CA TRP A 124 0.96 -21.47 -9.46
C TRP A 124 0.94 -19.99 -9.10
N GLN A 125 0.78 -19.65 -7.82
CA GLN A 125 0.72 -18.27 -7.33
C GLN A 125 1.98 -17.48 -7.69
N PHE A 126 3.14 -18.12 -7.63
CA PHE A 126 4.43 -17.50 -7.94
C PHE A 126 4.88 -17.71 -9.39
N ASN A 127 4.03 -18.31 -10.24
CA ASN A 127 4.30 -18.56 -11.65
C ASN A 127 5.57 -19.38 -11.87
N ILE A 128 5.80 -20.39 -11.04
CA ILE A 128 6.95 -21.30 -11.13
C ILE A 128 6.58 -22.49 -12.01
N GLU A 129 7.38 -22.72 -13.05
CA GLU A 129 7.19 -23.86 -13.96
C GLU A 129 7.49 -25.19 -13.25
N HIS A 130 6.56 -26.13 -13.33
CA HIS A 130 6.72 -27.45 -12.71
C HIS A 130 6.04 -28.54 -13.54
N LYS A 131 6.55 -29.76 -13.38
CA LYS A 131 5.86 -31.01 -13.75
C LYS A 131 5.47 -31.74 -12.47
N SER A 132 4.39 -32.51 -12.52
CA SER A 132 4.01 -33.32 -11.38
C SER A 132 3.47 -34.69 -11.79
N GLU A 133 3.78 -35.71 -10.99
CA GLU A 133 3.36 -37.09 -11.19
C GLU A 133 2.78 -37.65 -9.89
N GLN A 134 1.54 -38.16 -9.96
CA GLN A 134 0.83 -38.71 -8.81
C GLN A 134 1.04 -40.22 -8.73
N PHE A 135 1.50 -40.69 -7.58
CA PHE A 135 1.71 -42.11 -7.31
C PHE A 135 0.54 -42.67 -6.51
N ARG A 136 -0.09 -43.72 -7.04
CA ARG A 136 -1.21 -44.41 -6.41
C ARG A 136 -0.78 -45.80 -5.95
N ASP A 137 -1.31 -46.23 -4.81
CA ASP A 137 -1.14 -47.60 -4.32
C ASP A 137 -2.03 -48.59 -5.11
N GLN A 138 -1.89 -49.89 -4.86
CA GLN A 138 -2.68 -50.99 -5.42
C GLN A 138 -4.20 -50.77 -5.24
N ARG A 139 -4.60 -50.05 -4.19
CA ARG A 139 -5.99 -49.64 -3.93
C ARG A 139 -6.45 -48.39 -4.69
N LYS A 140 -5.63 -47.88 -5.62
CA LYS A 140 -5.83 -46.64 -6.39
C LYS A 140 -5.90 -45.36 -5.54
N VAL A 141 -5.43 -45.40 -4.29
CA VAL A 141 -5.34 -44.23 -3.40
C VAL A 141 -4.03 -43.48 -3.66
N ILE A 142 -4.08 -42.16 -3.78
CA ILE A 142 -2.88 -41.33 -3.96
C ILE A 142 -2.06 -41.39 -2.68
N THR A 143 -0.79 -41.78 -2.79
CA THR A 143 0.15 -41.88 -1.67
C THR A 143 1.05 -40.65 -1.58
N HIS A 144 1.47 -40.13 -2.73
CA HIS A 144 2.29 -38.94 -2.84
C HIS A 144 2.29 -38.43 -4.27
N GLU A 145 2.72 -37.19 -4.44
CA GLU A 145 2.99 -36.57 -5.72
C GLU A 145 4.44 -36.12 -5.76
N MET A 146 5.12 -36.42 -6.87
CA MET A 146 6.48 -35.96 -7.15
C MET A 146 6.40 -34.73 -8.04
N PHE A 147 6.99 -33.62 -7.57
CA PHE A 147 7.08 -32.37 -8.30
C PHE A 147 8.51 -32.19 -8.81
N GLU A 148 8.65 -31.92 -10.10
CA GLU A 148 9.89 -31.48 -10.72
C GLU A 148 9.74 -29.98 -11.01
N VAL A 149 10.36 -29.15 -10.17
CA VAL A 149 10.28 -27.70 -10.22
C VAL A 149 11.49 -27.15 -10.94
N LYS A 150 11.25 -26.45 -12.05
CA LYS A 150 12.31 -25.69 -12.73
C LYS A 150 12.47 -24.34 -12.04
N CYS A 151 13.70 -23.97 -11.75
CA CYS A 151 14.02 -22.69 -11.14
C CYS A 151 13.98 -21.55 -12.17
N ASP A 152 12.81 -21.32 -12.76
CA ASP A 152 12.55 -20.25 -13.72
C ASP A 152 11.19 -19.61 -13.43
N PHE A 153 11.21 -18.35 -13.02
CA PHE A 153 10.01 -17.60 -12.65
C PHE A 153 10.14 -16.12 -13.02
N ARG A 154 9.00 -15.44 -13.07
CA ARG A 154 8.94 -14.01 -13.39
C ARG A 154 9.11 -13.15 -12.15
N VAL A 155 9.91 -12.10 -12.28
CA VAL A 155 10.02 -10.97 -11.36
C VAL A 155 9.41 -9.76 -12.04
N GLN A 156 8.50 -9.07 -11.37
CA GLN A 156 7.68 -8.03 -12.00
C GLN A 156 7.57 -6.81 -11.11
N ALA A 157 7.42 -5.64 -11.72
CA ALA A 157 6.96 -4.45 -11.02
C ALA A 157 5.94 -3.67 -11.84
N LYS A 158 4.93 -3.12 -11.17
CA LYS A 158 3.92 -2.25 -11.78
C LYS A 158 3.91 -0.92 -11.03
N PHE A 159 4.09 0.17 -11.76
CA PHE A 159 3.85 1.53 -11.30
C PHE A 159 2.48 1.95 -11.81
N GLU A 160 1.65 2.49 -10.93
CA GLU A 160 0.30 2.93 -11.25
C GLU A 160 0.11 4.34 -10.69
N GLY A 161 -0.27 5.26 -11.56
CA GLY A 161 -0.46 6.67 -11.22
C GLY A 161 -1.92 7.03 -11.02
N ASP A 162 -2.20 7.77 -9.94
CA ASP A 162 -3.47 8.42 -9.69
C ASP A 162 -3.37 9.91 -10.06
N HIS A 163 -3.86 10.26 -11.25
CA HIS A 163 -3.85 11.63 -11.79
C HIS A 163 -4.76 12.60 -11.03
N GLU A 164 -5.70 12.12 -10.22
CA GLU A 164 -6.55 12.99 -9.40
C GLU A 164 -5.80 13.45 -8.14
N THR A 165 -5.09 12.53 -7.48
CA THR A 165 -4.45 12.80 -6.19
C THR A 165 -2.95 13.03 -6.26
N GLY A 166 -2.32 12.76 -7.40
CA GLY A 166 -0.86 12.86 -7.58
C GLY A 166 -0.09 11.74 -6.88
N LYS A 167 -0.76 10.65 -6.52
CA LYS A 167 -0.15 9.49 -5.83
C LYS A 167 0.32 8.45 -6.81
N LEU A 168 1.36 7.72 -6.43
CA LEU A 168 1.85 6.56 -7.13
C LEU A 168 1.75 5.33 -6.24
N LYS A 169 1.28 4.22 -6.81
CA LYS A 169 1.33 2.90 -6.21
C LYS A 169 2.32 2.05 -7.02
N ILE A 170 3.29 1.46 -6.33
CA ILE A 170 4.28 0.56 -6.93
C ILE A 170 4.08 -0.82 -6.33
N MET A 171 3.86 -1.82 -7.16
CA MET A 171 3.73 -3.22 -6.75
C MET A 171 4.90 -4.01 -7.33
N ALA A 172 5.75 -4.56 -6.48
CA ALA A 172 6.87 -5.41 -6.88
C ALA A 172 6.57 -6.85 -6.49
N LYS A 173 6.52 -7.76 -7.46
CA LYS A 173 6.26 -9.19 -7.27
C LYS A 173 7.54 -9.98 -7.49
N ASN A 174 7.84 -10.88 -6.57
CA ASN A 174 8.99 -11.78 -6.58
C ASN A 174 10.34 -11.05 -6.58
N VAL A 175 10.44 -9.83 -6.03
CA VAL A 175 11.74 -9.13 -5.89
C VAL A 175 12.35 -9.54 -4.56
N GLY A 176 13.54 -10.14 -4.59
CA GLY A 176 14.24 -10.58 -3.38
C GLY A 176 13.76 -11.90 -2.79
N ASP A 177 12.45 -12.14 -2.73
CA ASP A 177 11.84 -13.38 -2.28
C ASP A 177 10.47 -13.60 -2.96
N PHE A 178 9.80 -14.73 -2.73
CA PHE A 178 8.45 -15.01 -3.22
C PHE A 178 7.37 -14.22 -2.45
N THR A 179 7.35 -12.91 -2.66
CA THR A 179 6.41 -11.97 -2.02
C THR A 179 5.85 -10.95 -3.00
N ILE A 180 4.90 -10.16 -2.54
CA ILE A 180 4.41 -8.96 -3.24
C ILE A 180 4.61 -7.78 -2.30
N ASP A 181 5.53 -6.90 -2.65
CA ASP A 181 5.76 -5.65 -1.95
C ASP A 181 4.92 -4.54 -2.58
N VAL A 182 4.27 -3.73 -1.75
CA VAL A 182 3.44 -2.60 -2.19
C VAL A 182 3.96 -1.33 -1.55
N PHE A 183 4.36 -0.37 -2.39
CA PHE A 183 4.85 0.94 -1.99
C PHE A 183 3.90 2.03 -2.45
N GLN A 184 3.82 3.11 -1.67
CA GLN A 184 3.07 4.31 -2.02
C GLN A 184 3.94 5.54 -1.78
N LEU A 185 3.92 6.46 -2.73
CA LEU A 185 4.59 7.76 -2.63
C LEU A 185 3.88 8.81 -3.48
N MET A 186 4.19 10.09 -3.26
CA MET A 186 3.74 11.16 -4.14
C MET A 186 4.53 11.14 -5.45
N ALA A 187 3.91 11.51 -6.56
CA ALA A 187 4.57 11.55 -7.87
C ALA A 187 5.80 12.46 -7.87
N LEU A 188 5.74 13.59 -7.15
CA LEU A 188 6.86 14.53 -6.99
C LEU A 188 8.07 13.92 -6.24
N GLU A 189 7.85 12.87 -5.44
CA GLU A 189 8.90 12.19 -4.68
C GLU A 189 9.66 11.17 -5.56
N LEU A 190 9.09 10.73 -6.70
CA LEU A 190 9.74 9.82 -7.65
C LEU A 190 10.68 10.58 -8.62
N ASN A 191 11.72 11.18 -8.05
CA ASN A 191 12.81 11.83 -8.79
C ASN A 191 13.84 10.82 -9.34
N ASP A 192 14.88 11.31 -10.03
CA ASP A 192 15.90 10.46 -10.65
C ASP A 192 16.61 9.56 -9.62
N LYS A 193 16.94 10.10 -8.43
CA LYS A 193 17.50 9.31 -7.34
C LYS A 193 16.54 8.19 -6.90
N ALA A 194 15.26 8.50 -6.70
CA ALA A 194 14.29 7.50 -6.28
C ALA A 194 14.12 6.38 -7.32
N VAL A 195 14.13 6.71 -8.61
CA VAL A 195 14.09 5.73 -9.70
C VAL A 195 15.35 4.86 -9.73
N GLU A 196 16.53 5.45 -9.56
CA GLU A 196 17.79 4.70 -9.44
C GLU A 196 17.79 3.76 -8.23
N GLU A 197 17.33 4.22 -7.07
CA GLU A 197 17.25 3.39 -5.86
C GLU A 197 16.23 2.26 -6.00
N PHE A 198 15.09 2.51 -6.66
CA PHE A 198 14.16 1.44 -7.03
C PHE A 198 14.82 0.42 -7.95
N ALA A 199 15.57 0.88 -8.96
CA ALA A 199 16.27 0.00 -9.88
C ALA A 199 17.27 -0.90 -9.14
N LYS A 200 18.06 -0.33 -8.22
CA LYS A 200 18.98 -1.09 -7.36
C LYS A 200 18.24 -2.11 -6.51
N TYR A 201 17.12 -1.73 -5.89
CA TYR A 201 16.23 -2.65 -5.17
C TYR A 201 15.76 -3.80 -6.08
N PHE A 202 15.29 -3.50 -7.29
CA PHE A 202 14.72 -4.48 -8.22
C PHE A 202 15.73 -5.55 -8.65
N ILE A 203 17.01 -5.18 -8.80
CA ILE A 203 18.09 -6.10 -9.23
C ILE A 203 18.95 -6.61 -8.08
N GLY A 204 18.61 -6.27 -6.83
CA GLY A 204 19.32 -6.74 -5.63
C GLY A 204 20.68 -6.11 -5.36
N ARG A 205 20.89 -4.87 -5.82
CA ARG A 205 22.03 -4.05 -5.41
C ARG A 205 21.73 -3.35 -4.08
N PRO A 206 22.77 -2.99 -3.29
CA PRO A 206 22.60 -2.13 -2.13
C PRO A 206 21.85 -0.85 -2.50
N ASN A 207 20.83 -0.48 -1.72
CA ASN A 207 19.91 0.60 -2.04
C ASN A 207 19.32 1.25 -0.79
N GLU A 208 18.72 2.42 -0.97
CA GLU A 208 17.98 3.20 0.03
C GLU A 208 16.47 3.24 -0.24
N TRP A 209 15.95 2.38 -1.13
CA TRP A 209 14.56 2.46 -1.62
C TRP A 209 13.53 2.46 -0.49
N ASN A 210 13.66 1.53 0.46
CA ASN A 210 12.75 1.44 1.60
C ASN A 210 12.78 2.69 2.46
N GLU A 211 13.92 3.35 2.61
CA GLU A 211 14.04 4.59 3.38
C GLU A 211 13.43 5.78 2.64
N ILE A 212 13.56 5.83 1.31
CA ILE A 212 12.89 6.81 0.46
C ILE A 212 11.37 6.67 0.61
N VAL A 213 10.84 5.46 0.49
CA VAL A 213 9.39 5.22 0.62
C VAL A 213 8.90 5.57 2.02
N LYS A 214 9.61 5.18 3.09
CA LYS A 214 9.22 5.54 4.47
C LYS A 214 9.17 7.04 4.71
N ARG A 215 10.05 7.81 4.06
CA ARG A 215 10.09 9.28 4.18
C ARG A 215 8.97 9.96 3.39
N SER A 216 8.29 9.26 2.49
CA SER A 216 7.15 9.79 1.77
C SER A 216 6.11 10.36 2.74
N THR A 217 5.57 11.52 2.37
CA THR A 217 4.47 12.17 3.10
C THR A 217 3.25 11.26 3.28
N LEU A 218 3.06 10.25 2.41
CA LEU A 218 1.99 9.26 2.54
C LEU A 218 2.22 8.23 3.65
N ASN A 219 3.48 7.97 4.00
CA ASN A 219 3.87 6.93 4.95
C ASN A 219 4.35 7.49 6.29
N GLN A 220 4.58 8.80 6.38
CA GLN A 220 4.81 9.47 7.65
C GLN A 220 3.53 9.36 8.50
N ARG A 221 3.63 8.66 9.64
CA ARG A 221 2.61 8.79 10.68
C ARG A 221 2.57 10.26 11.10
N ALA A 222 1.42 10.91 10.97
CA ALA A 222 1.21 12.23 11.54
C ALA A 222 1.68 12.20 13.01
N PRO A 223 2.48 13.18 13.46
CA PRO A 223 2.71 13.34 14.90
C PRO A 223 1.34 13.46 15.53
N VAL A 224 1.05 12.59 16.50
CA VAL A 224 -0.18 12.64 17.29
C VAL A 224 -0.30 14.07 17.79
N ALA A 225 -1.29 14.80 17.28
CA ALA A 225 -1.57 16.15 17.75
C ALA A 225 -1.72 16.05 19.28
N PRO A 226 -1.01 16.88 20.07
CA PRO A 226 -1.20 16.87 21.52
C PRO A 226 -2.69 17.08 21.79
N ALA A 227 -3.26 16.21 22.63
CA ALA A 227 -4.68 16.25 22.98
C ALA A 227 -5.09 17.69 23.30
N PRO A 228 -6.22 18.20 22.76
CA PRO A 228 -6.66 19.55 23.04
C PRO A 228 -6.75 19.71 24.56
N LYS A 229 -6.05 20.71 25.11
CA LYS A 229 -6.11 21.03 26.53
C LYS A 229 -7.58 21.18 26.92
N PRO A 230 -8.04 20.56 28.02
CA PRO A 230 -9.42 20.70 28.46
C PRO A 230 -9.73 22.18 28.63
N LYS A 231 -10.79 22.65 27.96
CA LYS A 231 -11.28 24.02 28.10
C LYS A 231 -11.49 24.30 29.60
N PRO A 232 -11.03 25.45 30.13
CA PRO A 232 -11.30 25.79 31.52
C PRO A 232 -12.81 25.80 31.73
N LYS A 233 -13.28 25.04 32.73
CA LYS A 233 -14.66 25.08 33.18
C LYS A 233 -14.92 26.51 33.64
N PHE A 234 -15.82 27.19 32.94
CA PHE A 234 -16.42 28.41 33.44
C PHE A 234 -17.33 28.02 34.59
N ASP A 235 -16.91 28.29 35.83
CA ASP A 235 -17.82 28.29 36.97
C ASP A 235 -18.63 29.59 36.90
N PRO A 236 -19.96 29.54 36.68
CA PRO A 236 -20.77 30.74 36.77
C PRO A 236 -20.83 31.17 38.24
N ASN A 237 -20.07 32.21 38.56
CA ASN A 237 -20.12 32.87 39.87
C ASN A 237 -21.46 33.61 39.97
N TYR A 238 -22.50 32.92 40.46
CA TYR A 238 -23.75 33.58 40.84
C TYR A 238 -23.50 34.40 42.09
N VAL A 239 -23.45 35.72 41.92
CA VAL A 239 -23.55 36.68 43.03
C VAL A 239 -24.94 36.52 43.63
N VAL A 240 -25.03 35.96 44.83
CA VAL A 240 -26.25 35.91 45.63
C VAL A 240 -26.52 37.32 46.17
N PRO A 241 -27.63 37.98 45.79
CA PRO A 241 -28.03 39.23 46.43
C PRO A 241 -28.44 38.93 47.88
N LYS A 242 -27.89 39.72 48.81
CA LYS A 242 -28.18 39.63 50.24
C LYS A 242 -29.58 40.21 50.48
N GLU A 243 -30.59 39.34 50.57
CA GLU A 243 -31.96 39.73 50.88
C GLU A 243 -32.12 39.88 52.41
N SER A 244 -32.77 40.97 52.81
CA SER A 244 -33.00 41.42 54.17
C SER A 244 -33.97 40.52 54.96
N ALA A 245 -33.77 40.50 56.28
CA ALA A 245 -34.49 39.72 57.28
C ALA A 245 -36.03 39.96 57.32
N PRO A 246 -36.80 39.05 57.96
CA PRO A 246 -38.16 38.66 57.57
C PRO A 246 -39.27 39.33 58.42
N PRO A 247 -40.54 38.96 58.20
CA PRO A 247 -41.26 38.42 59.36
C PRO A 247 -42.10 37.15 59.11
N ALA A 248 -42.10 36.35 60.18
CA ALA A 248 -43.16 35.53 60.76
C ALA A 248 -43.85 34.42 59.94
N ALA A 249 -43.38 33.19 60.23
CA ALA A 249 -44.12 32.04 60.74
C ALA A 249 -45.53 31.75 60.21
N ASP A 250 -45.66 30.62 59.53
CA ASP A 250 -46.73 29.67 59.85
C ASP A 250 -46.35 28.22 59.53
N GLU A 251 -47.01 27.32 60.25
CA GLU A 251 -46.61 25.98 60.66
C GLU A 251 -46.74 24.81 59.65
N LYS A 252 -46.00 23.72 60.00
CA LYS A 252 -46.37 22.28 59.99
C LYS A 252 -45.99 21.34 58.83
N ARG A 253 -45.26 20.30 59.27
CA ARG A 253 -45.29 18.85 58.93
C ARG A 253 -44.85 18.48 57.51
N GLY A 254 -43.80 17.69 57.28
CA GLY A 254 -43.27 16.55 58.03
C GLY A 254 -43.60 15.26 57.28
N LEU A 255 -42.61 14.61 56.67
CA LEU A 255 -42.68 13.19 56.28
C LEU A 255 -41.27 12.64 55.99
N LEU A 256 -40.85 11.80 56.94
CA LEU A 256 -39.68 10.94 56.91
C LEU A 256 -39.85 9.78 55.91
N GLY A 257 -38.74 9.23 55.43
CA GLY A 257 -38.68 7.92 54.80
C GLY A 257 -37.48 7.81 53.85
N SER A 258 -36.26 7.59 54.37
CA SER A 258 -35.65 6.25 54.55
C SER A 258 -35.49 5.48 53.24
N LEU A 259 -34.23 5.24 52.83
CA LEU A 259 -33.77 3.98 52.23
C LEU A 259 -32.22 3.95 52.27
N ARG A 260 -31.67 3.31 53.30
CA ARG A 260 -30.37 2.64 53.25
C ARG A 260 -30.63 1.16 52.95
N SER A 261 -29.82 0.53 52.10
CA SER A 261 -28.83 -0.49 52.53
C SER A 261 -28.56 -1.66 51.56
N PHE A 262 -27.28 -2.09 51.56
CA PHE A 262 -26.63 -3.38 51.19
C PHE A 262 -26.64 -3.81 49.70
N ILE A 263 -25.56 -4.13 48.97
CA ILE A 263 -24.24 -4.81 49.16
C ILE A 263 -24.31 -6.29 49.61
N LYS A 264 -24.07 -7.22 48.65
CA LYS A 264 -23.07 -8.34 48.57
C LYS A 264 -23.59 -9.43 47.57
N LYS A 265 -22.83 -9.94 46.59
CA LYS A 265 -21.72 -10.94 46.65
C LYS A 265 -22.17 -12.22 47.39
N ASP A 266 -22.04 -13.46 46.93
CA ASP A 266 -21.18 -14.18 45.98
C ASP A 266 -21.96 -15.44 45.52
N SER A 267 -21.69 -15.95 44.31
CA SER A 267 -21.35 -17.36 43.99
C SER A 267 -21.32 -17.54 42.48
#